data_AF-A0A2J8L1L6-F1
#
_entry.id   AF-A0A2J8L1L6-F1
#
_cell.length_a   1.000
_cell.length_b   1.000
_cell.length_c   1.000
_cell.angle_alpha   90.00
_cell.angle_beta   90.00
_cell.angle_gamma   90.00
#
_symmetry.space_group_name_H-M   'P 1'
#
loop_
_entity.id
_entity.type
_entity.pdbx_description
1 polymer ?
#
loop_
_entity_poly.entity_id
_entity_poly.type
_entity_poly.pdbx_seq_one_letter_code
_entity_poly.pdbx_strand_id
1 'polypeptide(L)'
;MSTADALDDENTFKILVATDIHLGFMEKDPVRGNDTFVTLDEILRLAQENEVDFILLGGDLFHENKPSRKTLHTCLELLRKYCMGDRPVQFEILSDQSVNFGFSKFPWVNYQDGNLNISIPVFSIHG
;
A
#
# COMPACT_ATOMS: atom_id res chain seq x y z
N MET A 1 7.43 17.67 -19.79
CA MET A 1 6.20 18.25 -19.23
C MET A 1 6.34 19.75 -19.21
N SER A 2 5.30 20.49 -19.56
CA SER A 2 5.34 21.95 -19.47
C SER A 2 5.26 22.38 -18.00
N THR A 3 5.69 23.60 -17.68
CA THR A 3 5.57 24.14 -16.31
C THR A 3 4.12 24.26 -15.84
N ALA A 4 3.16 24.34 -16.77
CA ALA A 4 1.74 24.34 -16.45
C ALA A 4 1.24 22.94 -16.04
N ASP A 5 1.72 21.88 -16.69
CA ASP A 5 1.37 20.49 -16.34
C ASP A 5 1.89 20.12 -14.95
N ALA A 6 3.10 20.59 -14.59
CA ALA A 6 3.68 20.31 -13.27
C ALA A 6 2.92 21.00 -12.12
N LEU A 7 2.38 22.21 -12.35
CA LEU A 7 1.58 22.95 -11.36
C LEU A 7 0.19 22.33 -11.11
N ASP A 8 -0.35 21.63 -12.11
CA ASP A 8 -1.62 20.90 -12.00
C ASP A 8 -1.45 19.61 -11.17
N ASP A 9 -0.33 18.90 -11.37
CA ASP A 9 0.02 17.69 -10.61
C ASP A 9 0.25 17.96 -9.11
N GLU A 10 0.85 19.10 -8.72
CA GLU A 10 1.06 19.46 -7.31
C GLU A 10 -0.25 19.62 -6.51
N ASN A 11 -1.36 19.92 -7.18
CA ASN A 11 -2.67 20.12 -6.56
C ASN A 11 -3.65 18.96 -6.82
N THR A 12 -3.16 17.84 -7.38
CA THR A 12 -3.98 16.70 -7.79
C THR A 12 -3.51 15.43 -7.12
N PHE A 13 -4.42 14.76 -6.40
CA PHE A 13 -4.13 13.44 -5.85
C PHE A 13 -4.13 12.37 -6.93
N LYS A 14 -3.03 11.62 -7.03
CA LYS A 14 -2.93 10.37 -7.77
C LYS A 14 -3.11 9.21 -6.80
N ILE A 15 -4.25 8.54 -6.88
CA ILE A 15 -4.60 7.44 -5.96
C ILE A 15 -4.69 6.14 -6.75
N LEU A 16 -3.92 5.13 -6.35
CA LEU A 16 -4.14 3.77 -6.86
C LEU A 16 -5.24 3.12 -6.02
N VAL A 17 -6.30 2.64 -6.68
CA VAL A 17 -7.42 1.96 -6.03
C VAL A 17 -7.42 0.48 -6.42
N ALA A 18 -7.46 -0.41 -5.41
CA ALA A 18 -7.58 -1.86 -5.60
C ALA A 18 -8.42 -2.48 -4.48
N THR A 19 -8.96 -3.69 -4.69
CA THR A 19 -9.78 -4.40 -3.71
C THR A 19 -9.78 -5.90 -4.01
N ASP A 20 -10.20 -6.73 -3.06
CA ASP A 20 -10.45 -8.17 -3.25
C ASP A 20 -9.25 -8.92 -3.86
N ILE A 21 -8.04 -8.58 -3.39
CA ILE A 21 -6.79 -9.16 -3.89
C ILE A 21 -6.68 -10.64 -3.49
N HIS A 22 -7.26 -11.02 -2.35
CA HIS A 22 -7.29 -12.39 -1.84
C HIS A 22 -5.93 -13.10 -1.89
N LEU A 23 -4.88 -12.46 -1.36
CA LEU A 23 -3.55 -13.04 -1.26
C LEU A 23 -3.59 -14.43 -0.63
N GLY A 24 -2.93 -15.39 -1.29
CA GLY A 24 -2.89 -16.78 -0.87
C GLY A 24 -4.06 -17.64 -1.38
N PHE A 25 -4.98 -17.08 -2.19
CA PHE A 25 -5.95 -17.89 -2.90
C PHE A 25 -5.26 -18.96 -3.74
N MET A 26 -5.68 -20.21 -3.58
CA MET A 26 -5.10 -21.39 -4.24
C MET A 26 -3.58 -21.56 -4.05
N GLU A 27 -3.00 -21.07 -2.95
CA GLU A 27 -1.54 -21.09 -2.70
C GLU A 27 -0.89 -22.49 -2.85
N LYS A 28 -1.63 -23.58 -2.60
CA LYS A 28 -1.14 -24.96 -2.70
C LYS A 28 -1.29 -25.56 -4.10
N ASP A 29 -1.95 -24.88 -5.02
CA ASP A 29 -2.11 -25.34 -6.40
C ASP A 29 -0.76 -25.25 -7.15
N PRO A 30 -0.31 -26.31 -7.83
CA PRO A 30 1.00 -26.35 -8.46
C PRO A 30 1.15 -25.40 -9.66
N VAL A 31 0.04 -24.95 -10.25
CA VAL A 31 0.04 -24.05 -11.41
C VAL A 31 -0.30 -22.63 -10.99
N ARG A 32 -1.30 -22.47 -10.11
CA ARG A 32 -1.93 -21.19 -9.77
C ARG A 32 -1.50 -20.60 -8.44
N GLY A 33 -0.70 -21.33 -7.66
CA GLY A 33 -0.34 -20.93 -6.30
C GLY A 33 0.46 -19.64 -6.18
N ASN A 34 0.94 -19.09 -7.30
CA ASN A 34 1.64 -17.81 -7.35
C ASN A 34 0.82 -16.66 -7.95
N ASP A 35 -0.38 -16.92 -8.48
CA ASP A 35 -1.15 -15.93 -9.25
C ASP A 35 -1.36 -14.62 -8.44
N THR A 36 -1.91 -14.75 -7.24
CA THR A 36 -2.23 -13.57 -6.39
C THR A 36 -1.01 -12.79 -5.96
N PHE A 37 0.13 -13.46 -5.79
CA PHE A 37 1.40 -12.81 -5.42
C PHE A 37 1.98 -12.01 -6.58
N VAL A 38 1.94 -12.56 -7.80
CA VAL A 38 2.37 -11.87 -9.02
C VAL A 38 1.46 -10.68 -9.30
N THR A 39 0.14 -10.82 -9.11
CA THR A 39 -0.81 -9.73 -9.28
C THR A 39 -0.61 -8.62 -8.24
N LEU A 40 -0.35 -8.94 -6.96
CA LEU A 40 -0.02 -7.91 -5.98
C LEU A 40 1.30 -7.19 -6.33
N ASP A 41 2.32 -7.92 -6.78
CA ASP A 41 3.58 -7.34 -7.26
C ASP A 41 3.33 -6.36 -8.41
N GLU A 42 2.44 -6.69 -9.35
CA GLU A 42 2.02 -5.80 -10.43
C GLU A 42 1.29 -4.55 -9.91
N ILE A 43 0.31 -4.69 -9.02
CA ILE A 43 -0.42 -3.56 -8.44
C ILE A 43 0.55 -2.57 -7.77
N LEU A 44 1.47 -3.08 -6.95
CA LEU A 44 2.42 -2.25 -6.21
C LEU A 44 3.50 -1.64 -7.13
N ARG A 45 3.95 -2.39 -8.15
CA ARG A 45 4.84 -1.85 -9.18
C ARG A 45 4.17 -0.72 -9.95
N LEU A 46 2.90 -0.87 -10.34
CA LEU A 46 2.13 0.19 -11.00
C LEU A 46 1.98 1.43 -10.11
N ALA A 47 1.79 1.25 -8.79
CA ALA A 47 1.77 2.37 -7.85
C ALA A 47 3.08 3.17 -7.90
N GLN A 48 4.21 2.48 -7.91
CA GLN A 48 5.53 3.09 -7.99
C GLN A 48 5.81 3.72 -9.36
N GLU A 49 5.53 3.03 -10.45
CA GLU A 49 5.75 3.51 -11.83
C GLU A 49 4.91 4.74 -12.18
N ASN A 50 3.70 4.84 -11.64
CA ASN A 50 2.82 6.00 -11.85
C ASN A 50 3.01 7.10 -10.80
N GLU A 51 3.97 6.93 -9.88
CA GLU A 51 4.29 7.88 -8.80
C GLU A 51 3.05 8.31 -8.02
N VAL A 52 2.18 7.36 -7.66
CA VAL A 52 0.95 7.67 -6.93
C VAL A 52 1.26 8.24 -5.54
N ASP A 53 0.39 9.11 -5.04
CA ASP A 53 0.54 9.69 -3.70
C ASP A 53 0.29 8.64 -2.62
N PHE A 54 -0.74 7.81 -2.81
CA PHE A 54 -1.04 6.70 -1.92
C PHE A 54 -1.85 5.60 -2.60
N ILE A 55 -1.90 4.44 -1.95
CA ILE A 55 -2.71 3.30 -2.35
C ILE A 55 -3.92 3.20 -1.41
N LEU A 56 -5.10 2.99 -1.98
CA LEU A 56 -6.34 2.73 -1.26
C LEU A 56 -6.85 1.32 -1.56
N LEU A 57 -6.92 0.49 -0.53
CA LEU A 57 -7.38 -0.90 -0.59
C LEU A 57 -8.80 -1.05 0.01
N GLY A 58 -9.70 -1.63 -0.77
CA GLY A 58 -11.12 -1.76 -0.45
C GLY A 58 -11.50 -2.91 0.50
N GLY A 59 -10.56 -3.74 0.94
CA GLY A 59 -10.84 -4.92 1.77
C GLY A 59 -10.31 -6.20 1.15
N ASP A 60 -10.49 -7.32 1.87
CA ASP A 60 -10.12 -8.67 1.43
C ASP A 60 -8.72 -8.80 0.82
N LEU A 61 -7.75 -8.12 1.44
CA LEU A 61 -6.34 -8.23 1.05
C LEU A 61 -5.88 -9.69 1.11
N PHE A 62 -6.22 -10.42 2.17
CA PHE A 62 -5.89 -11.84 2.34
C PHE A 62 -7.09 -12.72 2.07
N HIS A 63 -6.88 -13.89 1.44
CA HIS A 63 -7.96 -14.84 1.21
C HIS A 63 -8.47 -15.51 2.48
N GLU A 64 -7.56 -15.80 3.40
CA GLU A 64 -7.85 -16.50 4.66
C GLU A 64 -7.72 -15.52 5.82
N ASN A 65 -8.58 -15.65 6.83
CA ASN A 65 -8.52 -14.85 8.06
C ASN A 65 -7.21 -15.08 8.85
N LYS A 66 -6.57 -16.22 8.63
CA LYS A 66 -5.27 -16.62 9.18
C LYS A 66 -4.36 -16.94 8.00
N PRO A 67 -3.77 -15.92 7.36
CA PRO A 67 -2.91 -16.12 6.20
C PRO A 67 -1.72 -17.02 6.55
N SER A 68 -1.26 -17.79 5.56
CA SER A 68 -0.08 -18.63 5.74
C SER A 68 1.17 -17.76 6.00
N ARG A 69 2.21 -18.36 6.58
CA ARG A 69 3.49 -17.66 6.77
C ARG A 69 4.09 -17.18 5.46
N LYS A 70 3.96 -17.98 4.38
CA LYS A 70 4.41 -17.58 3.04
C LYS A 70 3.58 -16.38 2.58
N THR A 71 2.25 -16.46 2.67
CA THR A 71 1.36 -15.37 2.28
C THR A 71 1.71 -14.05 2.96
N LEU A 72 1.84 -14.07 4.29
CA LEU A 72 2.14 -12.89 5.08
C LEU A 72 3.53 -12.33 4.78
N HIS A 73 4.54 -13.21 4.67
CA HIS A 73 5.91 -12.80 4.40
C HIS A 73 6.05 -12.15 3.03
N THR A 74 5.50 -12.77 1.98
CA THR A 74 5.55 -12.22 0.62
C THR A 74 4.83 -10.87 0.54
N CYS A 75 3.69 -10.71 1.23
CA CYS A 75 2.99 -9.42 1.30
C CYS A 75 3.89 -8.33 1.90
N LEU A 76 4.54 -8.62 3.03
CA LEU A 76 5.43 -7.68 3.71
C LEU A 76 6.67 -7.34 2.86
N GLU A 77 7.23 -8.32 2.16
CA GLU A 77 8.35 -8.11 1.23
C GLU A 77 7.97 -7.17 0.09
N LEU A 78 6.80 -7.39 -0.54
CA LEU A 78 6.33 -6.56 -1.65
C LEU A 78 6.00 -5.13 -1.20
N LEU A 79 5.31 -4.97 -0.07
CA LEU A 79 5.05 -3.65 0.52
C LEU A 79 6.36 -2.92 0.84
N ARG A 80 7.33 -3.59 1.45
CA ARG A 80 8.65 -3.00 1.72
C ARG A 80 9.36 -2.60 0.42
N LYS A 81 9.30 -3.43 -0.62
CA LYS A 81 9.99 -3.20 -1.90
C LYS A 81 9.47 -1.97 -2.63
N TYR A 82 8.15 -1.76 -2.65
CA TYR A 82 7.53 -0.72 -3.49
C TYR A 82 7.09 0.53 -2.71
N CYS A 83 6.78 0.41 -1.42
CA CYS A 83 6.20 1.51 -0.63
C CYS A 83 7.22 2.23 0.27
N MET A 84 8.45 1.73 0.40
CA MET A 84 9.54 2.40 1.10
C MET A 84 10.50 3.04 0.10
N GLY A 85 11.09 4.18 0.45
CA GLY A 85 12.06 4.88 -0.39
C GLY A 85 12.19 6.35 -0.03
N ASP A 86 13.06 7.07 -0.75
CA ASP A 86 13.47 8.44 -0.40
C ASP A 86 12.52 9.53 -0.92
N ARG A 87 11.51 9.18 -1.72
CA ARG A 87 10.52 10.14 -2.22
C ARG A 87 9.62 10.61 -1.05
N PRO A 88 9.59 11.91 -0.73
CA PRO A 88 8.75 12.41 0.35
C PRO A 88 7.26 12.37 -0.02
N VAL A 89 6.43 12.01 0.96
CA VAL A 89 4.96 12.10 0.85
C VAL A 89 4.54 13.58 0.78
N GLN A 90 3.79 13.96 -0.27
CA GLN A 90 3.44 15.36 -0.58
C GLN A 90 2.12 15.85 0.03
N PHE A 91 1.51 15.06 0.92
CA PHE A 91 0.26 15.42 1.58
C PHE A 91 0.37 15.25 3.10
N GLU A 92 -0.57 15.87 3.82
CA GLU A 92 -0.62 15.84 5.28
C GLU A 92 -1.94 15.26 5.80
N ILE A 93 -1.87 14.60 6.96
CA ILE A 93 -3.04 14.19 7.74
C ILE A 93 -3.35 15.31 8.73
N LEU A 94 -4.47 16.00 8.52
CA LEU A 94 -4.97 17.06 9.41
C LEU A 94 -5.88 16.55 10.53
N SER A 95 -6.43 15.34 10.39
CA SER A 95 -7.29 14.73 11.39
C SER A 95 -6.52 14.35 12.66
N ASP A 96 -7.20 14.33 13.81
CA ASP A 96 -6.59 13.90 15.07
C ASP A 96 -6.17 12.42 15.02
N GLN A 97 -4.86 12.22 14.92
CA GLN A 97 -4.24 10.89 14.83
C GLN A 97 -4.39 10.08 16.11
N SER A 98 -4.55 10.73 17.28
CA SER A 98 -4.76 10.04 18.54
C SER A 98 -6.13 9.33 18.60
N VAL A 99 -7.12 9.86 17.89
CA VAL A 99 -8.44 9.24 17.73
C VAL A 99 -8.37 8.12 16.70
N ASN A 100 -7.77 8.39 15.54
CA ASN A 100 -7.77 7.45 14.41
C ASN A 100 -6.81 6.26 14.59
N PHE A 101 -5.72 6.44 15.34
CA PHE A 101 -4.67 5.44 15.55
C PHE A 101 -4.42 5.12 17.02
N GLY A 102 -5.31 5.53 17.94
CA GLY A 102 -5.17 5.31 19.39
C GLY A 102 -5.11 3.84 19.82
N PHE A 103 -5.55 2.91 18.95
CA PHE A 103 -5.40 1.46 19.17
C PHE A 103 -4.00 0.92 18.82
N SER A 104 -3.20 1.70 18.09
CA SER A 104 -1.84 1.34 17.68
C SER A 104 -0.83 1.69 18.78
N LYS A 105 0.25 0.90 18.86
CA LYS A 105 1.43 1.27 19.67
C LYS A 105 2.21 2.45 19.07
N PHE A 106 1.97 2.74 17.79
CA PHE A 106 2.49 3.87 17.04
C PHE A 106 1.29 4.73 16.64
N PRO A 107 0.86 5.69 17.50
CA PRO A 107 -0.38 6.45 17.30
C PRO A 107 -0.22 7.59 16.28
N TRP A 108 0.49 7.31 15.18
CA TRP A 108 0.69 8.20 14.04
C TRP A 108 0.72 7.40 12.74
N VAL A 109 0.50 8.08 11.62
CA VAL A 109 0.62 7.49 10.28
C VAL A 109 2.04 7.02 10.02
N ASN A 110 2.17 5.89 9.32
CA ASN A 110 3.47 5.24 9.09
C ASN A 110 4.53 6.14 8.42
N TYR A 111 4.13 7.06 7.55
CA TYR A 111 5.04 7.96 6.84
C TYR A 111 5.52 9.15 7.67
N GLN A 112 5.01 9.32 8.89
CA GLN A 112 5.53 10.28 9.88
C GLN A 112 6.43 9.63 10.93
N ASP A 113 6.67 8.31 10.84
CA ASP A 113 7.60 7.63 11.74
C ASP A 113 9.05 7.98 11.42
N GLY A 114 9.78 8.54 12.40
CA GLY A 114 11.17 8.95 12.21
C GLY A 114 12.16 7.81 11.92
N ASN A 115 11.74 6.54 12.05
CA ASN A 115 12.58 5.37 11.80
C ASN A 115 12.23 4.64 10.49
N LEU A 116 11.14 5.03 9.83
CA LEU A 116 10.68 4.38 8.60
C LEU A 116 10.60 5.40 7.46
N ASN A 117 11.31 5.11 6.38
CA ASN A 117 11.22 5.94 5.17
C ASN A 117 10.13 5.39 4.24
N ILE A 118 8.91 5.92 4.37
CA ILE A 118 7.75 5.53 3.56
C ILE A 118 7.60 6.52 2.40
N SER A 119 7.60 6.00 1.18
CA SER A 119 7.41 6.78 -0.05
C SER A 119 6.00 6.68 -0.61
N ILE A 120 5.27 5.59 -0.37
CA ILE A 120 3.89 5.40 -0.81
C ILE A 120 3.08 4.80 0.35
N PRO A 121 2.35 5.60 1.14
CA PRO A 121 1.49 5.07 2.19
C PRO A 121 0.33 4.24 1.60
N VAL A 122 -0.08 3.21 2.34
CA VAL A 122 -1.17 2.31 1.97
C VAL A 122 -2.27 2.41 3.03
N PHE A 123 -3.47 2.81 2.61
CA PHE A 123 -4.66 2.83 3.44
C PHE A 123 -5.55 1.65 3.04
N SER A 124 -6.01 0.89 4.03
CA SER A 124 -6.87 -0.28 3.80
C SER A 124 -7.95 -0.37 4.85
N ILE A 125 -9.11 -0.86 4.46
CA ILE A 125 -10.11 -1.41 5.38
C ILE A 125 -9.99 -2.93 5.43
N HIS A 126 -10.58 -3.57 6.44
CA HIS A 126 -10.78 -5.01 6.45
C HIS A 126 -12.07 -5.35 5.68
N GLY A 127 -12.09 -6.49 4.99
CA GLY A 127 -13.33 -7.07 4.47
C GLY A 127 -14.09 -7.86 5.53
#